data_AF-A0A6G3XG58-F1
#
_entry.id   AF-A0A6G3XG58-F1
#
_cell.length_a   1.000
_cell.length_b   1.000
_cell.length_c   1.000
_cell.angle_alpha   90.00
_cell.angle_beta   90.00
_cell.angle_gamma   90.00
#
_symmetry.space_group_name_H-M   'P 1'
#
loop_
_entity.id
_entity.type
_entity.pdbx_description
1 polymer ?
#
loop_
_entity_poly.entity_id
_entity_poly.type
_entity_poly.pdbx_seq_one_letter_code
_entity_poly.pdbx_strand_id
1 'polypeptide(L)'
;LSPHLEGARVRIVDWARRMGILEAQPGVPGSNIWDERRIVAIDLPLCAAGIHPDATPDELDLSSGWLAWGTYGDDWFPVVHGRTRDLAGARLANERLSLFMPLDGEGTPEPANALERGLDDLWRRTAGPMDAGGRR
;
A
#
# COMPACT_ATOMS: atom_id res chain seq x y z
N LEU A 1 9.09 -17.63 -12.24
CA LEU A 1 9.00 -16.21 -11.85
C LEU A 1 8.56 -15.42 -13.08
N SER A 2 7.70 -14.42 -12.91
CA SER A 2 7.26 -13.56 -14.01
C SER A 2 8.44 -12.91 -14.75
N PRO A 3 8.42 -12.83 -16.10
CA PRO A 3 9.46 -12.16 -16.88
C PRO A 3 9.48 -10.63 -16.66
N HIS A 4 8.48 -10.07 -15.97
CA HIS A 4 8.35 -8.64 -15.72
C HIS A 4 8.95 -8.18 -14.38
N LEU A 5 9.57 -9.09 -13.62
CA LEU A 5 10.12 -8.84 -12.29
C LEU A 5 11.06 -7.62 -12.23
N GLU A 6 12.05 -7.54 -13.12
CA GLU A 6 13.02 -6.44 -13.08
C GLU A 6 12.36 -5.07 -13.32
N GLY A 7 11.33 -5.03 -14.16
CA GLY A 7 10.53 -3.82 -14.37
C GLY A 7 9.73 -3.44 -13.12
N ALA A 8 9.11 -4.43 -12.46
CA ALA A 8 8.34 -4.21 -11.25
C ALA A 8 9.20 -3.71 -10.08
N ARG A 9 10.44 -4.19 -9.96
CA ARG A 9 11.41 -3.71 -8.95
C ARG A 9 11.73 -2.22 -9.06
N VAL A 10 11.81 -1.69 -10.28
CA VAL A 10 12.03 -0.25 -10.48
C VAL A 10 10.75 0.52 -10.17
N ARG A 11 9.62 0.10 -10.74
CA ARG A 11 8.36 0.84 -10.64
C ARG A 11 7.77 0.87 -9.23
N ILE A 12 8.02 -0.16 -8.41
CA ILE A 12 7.54 -0.17 -7.01
C ILE A 12 8.20 0.93 -6.17
N VAL A 13 9.48 1.24 -6.42
CA VAL A 13 10.19 2.32 -5.70
C VAL A 13 9.59 3.67 -6.08
N ASP A 14 9.34 3.90 -7.37
CA ASP A 14 8.73 5.13 -7.84
C ASP A 14 7.30 5.31 -7.30
N TRP A 15 6.51 4.22 -7.27
CA TRP A 15 5.19 4.23 -6.66
C TRP A 15 5.26 4.55 -5.17
N ALA A 16 6.16 3.89 -4.42
CA ALA A 16 6.32 4.11 -2.99
C ALA A 16 6.76 5.55 -2.67
N ARG A 17 7.62 6.17 -3.49
CA ARG A 17 7.95 7.61 -3.37
C ARG A 17 6.70 8.48 -3.56
N ARG A 18 5.90 8.24 -4.60
CA ARG A 18 4.67 9.04 -4.86
C ARG A 18 3.64 8.91 -3.73
N MET A 19 3.54 7.74 -3.11
CA MET A 19 2.66 7.53 -1.96
C MET A 19 3.23 8.12 -0.66
N GLY A 20 4.52 8.48 -0.64
CA GLY A 20 5.23 8.96 0.54
C GLY A 20 5.56 7.85 1.54
N ILE A 21 5.65 6.58 1.11
CA ILE A 21 6.01 5.44 1.97
C ILE A 21 7.48 5.50 2.42
N LEU A 22 8.33 6.14 1.62
CA LEU A 22 9.79 6.17 1.82
C LEU A 22 10.27 7.41 2.60
N GLU A 23 9.35 8.12 3.26
CA GLU A 23 9.62 9.36 3.99
C GLU A 23 8.82 9.45 5.29
N ALA A 24 9.19 10.42 6.14
CA ALA A 24 8.48 10.67 7.38
C ALA A 24 7.05 11.20 7.10
N GLN A 25 6.07 10.69 7.84
CA GLN A 25 4.70 11.17 7.79
C GLN A 25 4.54 12.45 8.64
N PRO A 26 3.93 13.52 8.11
CA PRO A 26 3.70 14.76 8.85
C PRO A 26 2.95 14.52 10.17
N GLY A 27 3.48 15.08 11.26
CA GLY A 27 2.84 14.99 12.59
C GLY A 27 2.96 13.62 13.27
N VAL A 28 3.68 12.65 12.69
CA VAL A 28 3.84 11.30 13.26
C VAL A 28 5.32 11.03 13.57
N PRO A 29 5.77 11.21 14.82
CA PRO A 29 7.16 10.96 15.19
C PRO A 29 7.62 9.53 14.91
N GLY A 30 8.80 9.36 14.32
CA GLY A 30 9.39 8.05 14.04
C GLY A 30 8.76 7.28 12.87
N SER A 31 7.87 7.92 12.10
CA SER A 31 7.18 7.30 10.95
C SER A 31 8.05 7.08 9.72
N ASN A 32 9.32 7.52 9.73
CA ASN A 32 10.32 7.21 8.70
C ASN A 32 10.82 5.76 8.84
N ILE A 33 9.92 4.79 8.68
CA ILE A 33 10.18 3.37 8.92
C ILE A 33 10.79 2.66 7.71
N TRP A 34 10.47 3.13 6.51
CA TRP A 34 10.97 2.61 5.24
C TRP A 34 11.74 3.71 4.50
N ASP A 35 12.79 3.28 3.83
CA ASP A 35 13.56 4.07 2.88
C ASP A 35 13.75 3.25 1.59
N GLU A 36 14.38 3.84 0.58
CA GLU A 36 14.62 3.17 -0.70
C GLU A 36 15.43 1.87 -0.53
N ARG A 37 16.43 1.88 0.37
CA ARG A 37 17.23 0.69 0.64
C ARG A 37 16.38 -0.44 1.21
N ARG A 38 15.46 -0.14 2.13
CA ARG A 38 14.59 -1.12 2.77
C ARG A 38 13.59 -1.72 1.78
N ILE A 39 12.91 -0.91 0.97
CA ILE A 39 11.94 -1.45 0.00
C ILE A 39 12.62 -2.33 -1.05
N VAL A 40 13.84 -1.99 -1.49
CA VAL A 40 14.65 -2.82 -2.39
C VAL A 40 15.07 -4.13 -1.71
N ALA A 41 15.45 -4.08 -0.43
CA ALA A 41 15.89 -5.27 0.31
C ALA A 41 14.75 -6.24 0.65
N ILE A 42 13.54 -5.73 0.89
CA ILE A 42 12.34 -6.56 1.14
C ILE A 42 11.91 -7.29 -0.15
N ASP A 43 12.06 -6.64 -1.32
CA ASP A 43 11.82 -7.20 -2.65
C ASP A 43 10.45 -7.87 -2.82
N LEU A 44 9.37 -7.16 -2.47
CA LEU A 44 8.02 -7.70 -2.68
C LEU A 44 7.62 -7.96 -4.14
N PRO A 45 8.21 -7.31 -5.15
CA PRO A 45 8.05 -7.76 -6.53
C PRO A 45 8.50 -9.20 -6.76
N LEU A 46 9.53 -9.70 -6.07
CA LEU A 46 9.94 -11.10 -6.16
C LEU A 46 8.86 -12.04 -5.64
N CYS A 47 8.23 -11.68 -4.51
CA CYS A 47 7.09 -12.42 -3.97
C CYS A 47 5.92 -12.43 -4.97
N ALA A 48 5.52 -11.26 -5.47
CA ALA A 48 4.47 -11.12 -6.47
C ALA A 48 4.76 -11.96 -7.74
N ALA A 49 6.00 -11.96 -8.23
CA ALA A 49 6.41 -12.70 -9.42
C ALA A 49 6.43 -14.22 -9.22
N GLY A 50 6.49 -14.68 -7.96
CA GLY A 50 6.32 -16.09 -7.58
C GLY A 50 4.85 -16.50 -7.47
N ILE A 51 4.00 -15.62 -6.94
CA ILE A 51 2.55 -15.85 -6.81
C ILE A 51 1.86 -15.80 -8.18
N HIS A 52 2.25 -14.85 -9.03
CA HIS A 52 1.64 -14.60 -10.34
C HIS A 52 2.71 -14.64 -11.46
N PRO A 53 3.18 -15.85 -11.85
CA PRO A 53 4.22 -15.97 -12.87
C PRO A 53 3.76 -15.51 -14.26
N ASP A 54 2.45 -15.60 -14.55
CA ASP A 54 1.87 -15.26 -15.86
C ASP A 54 1.21 -13.86 -15.89
N ALA A 55 1.34 -13.08 -14.81
CA ALA A 55 0.80 -11.72 -14.76
C ALA A 55 1.42 -10.85 -15.85
N THR A 56 0.60 -9.97 -16.43
CA THR A 56 1.06 -8.84 -17.23
C THR A 56 1.90 -7.88 -16.38
N PRO A 57 2.64 -6.92 -17.00
CA PRO A 57 3.40 -5.93 -16.25
C PRO A 57 2.55 -5.13 -15.24
N ASP A 58 1.35 -4.72 -15.64
CA ASP A 58 0.48 -3.88 -14.80
C ASP A 58 -0.15 -4.67 -13.65
N GLU A 59 -0.50 -5.94 -13.87
CA GLU A 59 -0.99 -6.84 -12.83
C GLU A 59 0.11 -7.16 -11.81
N LEU A 60 1.35 -7.36 -12.28
CA LEU A 60 2.48 -7.60 -11.39
C LEU A 60 2.80 -6.37 -10.54
N ASP A 61 2.72 -5.17 -11.12
CA ASP A 61 2.87 -3.90 -10.40
C ASP A 61 1.78 -3.72 -9.35
N LEU A 62 0.52 -4.04 -9.70
CA LEU A 62 -0.61 -3.95 -8.77
C LEU A 62 -0.45 -4.94 -7.60
N SER A 63 -0.07 -6.19 -7.88
CA SER A 63 0.21 -7.21 -6.87
C SER A 63 1.37 -6.80 -5.96
N SER A 64 2.46 -6.29 -6.54
CA SER A 64 3.62 -5.77 -5.78
C SER A 64 3.22 -4.59 -4.88
N GLY A 65 2.36 -3.70 -5.38
CA GLY A 65 1.83 -2.56 -4.63
C GLY A 65 1.00 -2.98 -3.41
N TRP A 66 0.09 -3.93 -3.58
CA TRP A 66 -0.71 -4.48 -2.47
C TRP A 66 0.16 -5.15 -1.40
N LEU A 67 1.13 -5.96 -1.82
CA LEU A 67 2.09 -6.56 -0.89
C LEU A 67 2.87 -5.48 -0.13
N ALA A 68 3.38 -4.46 -0.84
CA ALA A 68 4.17 -3.39 -0.23
C ALA A 68 3.35 -2.55 0.76
N TRP A 69 2.12 -2.21 0.39
CA TRP A 69 1.20 -1.48 1.24
C TRP A 69 0.87 -2.26 2.52
N GLY A 70 0.55 -3.56 2.41
CA GLY A 70 0.23 -4.40 3.56
C GLY A 70 1.41 -4.53 4.51
N THR A 71 2.60 -4.85 4.00
CA THR A 71 3.80 -4.99 4.84
C THR A 71 4.23 -3.66 5.46
N TYR A 72 4.10 -2.54 4.74
CA TYR A 72 4.35 -1.22 5.33
C TYR A 72 3.34 -0.91 6.46
N GLY A 73 2.07 -1.26 6.28
CA GLY A 73 1.06 -1.14 7.33
C GLY A 73 1.40 -1.93 8.59
N ASP A 74 1.82 -3.18 8.44
CA ASP A 74 2.25 -4.04 9.56
C ASP A 74 3.43 -3.43 10.34
N ASP A 75 4.38 -2.77 9.66
CA ASP A 75 5.49 -2.06 10.29
C ASP A 75 5.05 -0.72 10.93
N TRP A 76 4.10 -0.01 10.29
CA TRP A 76 3.67 1.34 10.69
C TRP A 76 2.81 1.34 11.95
N PHE A 77 1.82 0.44 12.04
CA PHE A 77 0.86 0.41 13.15
C PHE A 77 1.53 0.29 14.53
N PRO A 78 2.50 -0.61 14.75
CA PRO A 78 3.21 -0.71 16.02
C PRO A 78 4.03 0.54 16.38
N VAL A 79 4.61 1.22 15.38
CA VAL A 79 5.39 2.44 15.61
C VAL A 79 4.49 3.58 16.08
N VAL A 80 3.32 3.74 15.46
CA VAL A 80 2.42 4.86 15.75
C VAL A 80 1.55 4.61 16.97
N HIS A 81 1.01 3.40 17.12
CA HIS A 81 0.03 3.08 18.17
C HIS A 81 0.57 2.15 19.26
N GLY A 82 1.60 1.36 18.96
CA GLY A 82 2.08 0.29 19.86
C GLY A 82 2.78 0.80 21.12
N ARG A 83 3.65 1.81 20.99
CA ARG A 83 4.44 2.33 22.13
C ARG A 83 3.58 2.91 23.25
N THR A 84 2.50 3.60 22.89
CA THR A 84 1.54 4.23 23.81
C THR A 84 0.37 3.32 24.16
N ARG A 85 0.28 2.13 23.54
CA ARG A 85 -0.90 1.23 23.60
C ARG A 85 -2.19 1.96 23.22
N ASP A 86 -2.09 2.81 22.21
CA ASP A 86 -3.19 3.64 21.73
C ASP A 86 -4.15 2.83 20.83
N LEU A 87 -4.95 1.99 21.47
CA LEU A 87 -5.97 1.18 20.79
C LEU A 87 -7.07 2.03 20.16
N ALA A 88 -7.38 3.18 20.77
CA ALA A 88 -8.38 4.10 20.25
C ALA A 88 -7.91 4.72 18.92
N GLY A 89 -6.67 5.20 18.86
CA GLY A 89 -6.07 5.71 17.63
C GLY A 89 -5.94 4.63 16.56
N ALA A 90 -5.53 3.41 16.92
CA ALA A 90 -5.46 2.30 15.96
C ALA A 90 -6.83 1.97 15.36
N ARG A 91 -7.89 1.96 16.20
CA ARG A 91 -9.27 1.76 15.75
C ARG A 91 -9.71 2.87 14.79
N LEU A 92 -9.46 4.13 15.13
CA LEU A 92 -9.81 5.28 14.29
C LEU A 92 -9.06 5.26 12.95
N ALA A 93 -7.76 4.90 12.96
CA ALA A 93 -6.98 4.74 11.75
C ALA A 93 -7.59 3.67 10.83
N ASN A 94 -7.95 2.52 11.40
CA ASN A 94 -8.58 1.44 10.64
C ASN A 94 -9.97 1.81 10.09
N GLU A 95 -10.82 2.46 10.90
CA GLU A 95 -12.12 2.99 10.44
C GLU A 95 -11.94 3.95 9.27
N ARG A 96 -10.88 4.78 9.30
CA ARG A 96 -10.60 5.72 8.23
C ARG A 96 -10.09 5.07 6.97
N LEU A 97 -9.30 3.99 7.07
CA LEU A 97 -8.88 3.19 5.92
C LEU A 97 -10.07 2.59 5.17
N SER A 98 -11.13 2.16 5.87
CA SER A 98 -12.34 1.64 5.21
C SER A 98 -13.02 2.66 4.29
N LEU A 99 -12.85 3.96 4.54
CA LEU A 99 -13.41 5.02 3.68
C LEU A 99 -12.73 5.09 2.30
N PHE A 100 -11.55 4.48 2.14
CA PHE A 100 -10.82 4.41 0.87
C PHE A 100 -11.15 3.16 0.05
N MET A 101 -12.14 2.37 0.48
CA MET A 101 -12.65 1.21 -0.26
C MET A 101 -14.15 1.34 -0.59
N PRO A 102 -14.58 2.43 -1.27
CA PRO A 102 -15.99 2.62 -1.61
C PRO A 102 -16.48 1.54 -2.58
N LEU A 103 -17.69 1.02 -2.34
CA LEU A 103 -18.33 0.00 -3.17
C LEU A 103 -19.13 0.60 -4.33
N ASP A 104 -19.77 1.75 -4.07
CA ASP A 104 -20.75 2.39 -4.96
C ASP A 104 -20.20 3.66 -5.64
N GLY A 105 -18.86 3.83 -5.66
CA GLY A 105 -18.21 4.97 -6.33
C GLY A 105 -18.33 6.30 -5.60
N GLU A 106 -18.65 6.27 -4.30
CA GLU A 106 -18.56 7.45 -3.44
C GLU A 106 -17.12 8.00 -3.42
N GLY A 107 -17.00 9.32 -3.24
CA GLY A 107 -15.70 9.96 -3.13
C GLY A 107 -14.95 9.52 -1.88
N THR A 108 -13.63 9.38 -1.98
CA THR A 108 -12.75 9.15 -0.84
C THR A 108 -12.38 10.49 -0.18
N PRO A 109 -12.18 10.54 1.15
CA PRO A 109 -11.68 11.76 1.80
C PRO A 109 -10.24 12.07 1.37
N GLU A 110 -9.77 13.29 1.59
CA GLU A 110 -8.37 13.64 1.30
C GLU A 110 -7.41 12.76 2.14
N PRO A 111 -6.48 12.01 1.51
CA PRO A 111 -5.53 11.18 2.24
C PRO A 111 -4.59 12.01 3.13
N ALA A 112 -4.46 11.64 4.40
CA ALA A 112 -3.59 12.37 5.33
C ALA A 112 -2.20 11.74 5.50
N ASN A 113 -2.04 10.46 5.15
CA ASN A 113 -0.78 9.72 5.30
C ASN A 113 -0.55 8.73 4.15
N ALA A 114 0.62 8.10 4.14
CA ALA A 114 1.03 7.18 3.08
C ALA A 114 0.17 5.91 2.98
N LEU A 115 -0.37 5.40 4.10
CA LEU A 115 -1.26 4.24 4.07
C LEU A 115 -2.54 4.56 3.29
N GLU A 116 -3.10 5.74 3.50
CA GLU A 116 -4.33 6.12 2.81
C GLU A 116 -4.10 6.47 1.35
N ARG A 117 -3.02 7.19 1.04
CA ARG A 117 -2.65 7.45 -0.37
C ARG A 117 -2.44 6.15 -1.13
N GLY A 118 -1.75 5.19 -0.51
CA GLY A 118 -1.53 3.87 -1.08
C GLY A 118 -2.83 3.11 -1.28
N LEU A 119 -3.72 3.08 -0.27
CA LEU A 119 -4.98 2.36 -0.36
C LEU A 119 -5.91 2.98 -1.41
N ASP A 120 -5.98 4.31 -1.47
CA ASP A 120 -6.78 5.04 -2.47
C ASP A 120 -6.32 4.74 -3.91
N ASP A 121 -5.01 4.71 -4.18
CA ASP A 121 -4.46 4.32 -5.49
C ASP A 121 -4.75 2.85 -5.82
N LEU A 122 -4.43 1.94 -4.90
CA LEU A 122 -4.54 0.50 -5.12
C LEU A 122 -5.98 0.07 -5.27
N TRP A 123 -6.89 0.58 -4.44
CA TRP A 123 -8.31 0.27 -4.53
C TRP A 123 -8.88 0.75 -5.86
N ARG A 124 -8.60 1.98 -6.31
CA ARG A 124 -9.07 2.46 -7.62
C ARG A 124 -8.60 1.57 -8.78
N ARG A 125 -7.34 1.14 -8.77
CA ARG A 125 -6.76 0.29 -9.82
C ARG A 125 -7.31 -1.15 -9.78
N THR A 126 -7.74 -1.61 -8.61
CA THR A 126 -8.27 -2.97 -8.41
C THR A 126 -9.77 -3.05 -8.66
N ALA A 127 -10.55 -2.19 -8.01
CA ALA A 127 -12.01 -2.20 -8.01
C ALA A 127 -12.62 -1.46 -9.21
N GLY A 128 -11.89 -0.50 -9.81
CA GLY A 128 -12.37 0.29 -10.95
C GLY A 128 -12.79 -0.56 -12.16
N PRO A 129 -12.01 -1.57 -12.57
CA PRO A 129 -12.40 -2.49 -13.65
C PRO A 129 -13.49 -3.50 -13.28
N MET A 130 -13.81 -3.67 -11.99
CA MET A 130 -14.78 -4.67 -11.51
C MET A 130 -16.22 -4.17 -11.63
N ASP A 131 -17.14 -5.09 -11.91
CA ASP A 131 -18.57 -4.81 -11.76
C ASP A 131 -18.97 -4.71 -10.27
N ALA A 132 -20.23 -4.34 -10.00
CA ALA A 132 -20.67 -4.16 -8.61
C ALA A 132 -20.65 -5.46 -7.78
N GLY A 133 -20.69 -6.63 -8.43
CA GLY A 133 -20.60 -7.93 -7.76
C GLY A 133 -19.17 -8.28 -7.37
N GLY A 134 -18.19 -7.96 -8.21
CA GLY A 134 -16.77 -8.20 -7.95
C GLY A 134 -16.14 -7.29 -6.89
N ARG A 135 -16.81 -6.18 -6.53
CA ARG A 135 -16.35 -5.24 -5.48
C ARG A 135 -16.79 -5.63 -4.06
N ARG A 136 -17.74 -6.56 -3.91
CA ARG A 136 -18.42 -6.89 -2.65
C ARG A 136 -17.89 -8.17 -1.99
#